data_AF-A0A257X7R4-F1
#
_entry.id   AF-A0A257X7R4-F1
#
_cell.length_a   1.000
_cell.length_b   1.000
_cell.length_c   1.000
_cell.angle_alpha   90.00
_cell.angle_beta   90.00
_cell.angle_gamma   90.00
#
_symmetry.space_group_name_H-M   'P 1'
#
loop_
_entity.id
_entity.type
_entity.pdbx_description
1 polymer ?
#
loop_
_entity_poly.entity_id
_entity_poly.type
_entity_poly.pdbx_seq_one_letter_code
_entity_poly.pdbx_strand_id
1 'polypeptide(L)'
;MRLSLPPSPRVPPHLAALAEMAAFLLDMALAGLLLFALVDRLAPPQDLPWMPFSLNQPLGLATAGKLSQIAADPVACRAAIRVDHFGTYACRTLYGRPGERPSQHARANALDVAGFQLSDGRKLSIIGDFRDPGPEGRFLRAARDGACKLFSVVLSPAYNAAHADHLHLDHSPYPLCR
;
A
#
# COMPACT_ATOMS: atom_id res chain seq x y z
N MET A 1 40.62 -25.76 64.47
CA MET A 1 39.23 -26.21 64.21
C MET A 1 39.01 -26.10 62.69
N ARG A 2 39.01 -27.20 61.93
CA ARG A 2 38.70 -27.18 60.49
C ARG A 2 37.18 -27.35 60.36
N LEU A 3 36.50 -26.34 59.84
CA LEU A 3 35.09 -26.42 59.49
C LEU A 3 34.96 -27.30 58.25
N SER A 4 34.46 -28.53 58.42
CA SER A 4 34.05 -29.39 57.32
C SER A 4 32.70 -28.89 56.80
N LEU A 5 32.67 -28.34 55.59
CA LEU A 5 31.42 -27.95 54.95
C LEU A 5 30.64 -29.21 54.51
N PRO A 6 29.31 -29.22 54.65
CA PRO A 6 28.47 -30.31 54.17
C PRO A 6 28.54 -30.43 52.63
N PRO A 7 28.35 -31.64 52.08
CA PRO A 7 28.34 -31.85 50.64
C PRO A 7 27.17 -31.09 50.00
N SER A 8 27.42 -30.45 48.86
CA SER A 8 26.38 -29.75 48.10
C SER A 8 25.28 -30.73 47.66
N PRO A 9 24.01 -30.33 47.72
CA PRO A 9 22.91 -31.14 47.21
C PRO A 9 23.07 -31.39 45.70
N ARG A 10 22.83 -32.62 45.25
CA ARG A 10 22.86 -32.96 43.81
C ARG A 10 21.53 -32.55 43.17
N VAL A 11 21.61 -31.75 42.10
CA VAL A 11 20.44 -31.40 41.30
C VAL A 11 20.12 -32.58 40.36
N PRO A 12 18.86 -33.05 40.27
CA PRO A 12 18.51 -34.12 39.35
C PRO A 12 18.59 -33.65 37.89
N PRO A 13 18.98 -34.53 36.96
CA PRO A 13 19.35 -34.15 35.58
C PRO A 13 18.21 -33.51 34.78
N HIS A 14 16.96 -33.89 35.05
CA HIS A 14 15.80 -33.30 34.39
C HIS A 14 15.57 -31.83 34.80
N LEU A 15 15.83 -31.47 36.07
CA LEU A 15 15.72 -30.07 36.52
C LEU A 15 16.86 -29.21 35.95
N ALA A 16 18.07 -29.76 35.83
CA ALA A 16 19.18 -29.08 35.18
C ALA A 16 18.89 -28.82 33.68
N ALA A 17 18.41 -29.83 32.95
CA ALA A 17 18.03 -29.69 31.55
C ALA A 17 16.90 -28.67 31.33
N LEU A 18 15.89 -28.65 32.22
CA LEU A 18 14.81 -27.65 32.17
C LEU A 18 15.33 -26.22 32.41
N ALA A 19 16.28 -26.04 33.33
CA ALA A 19 16.90 -24.74 33.59
C ALA A 19 17.72 -24.24 32.39
N GLU A 20 18.49 -25.12 31.74
CA GLU A 20 19.23 -24.80 30.52
C GLU A 20 18.30 -24.44 29.37
N MET A 21 17.23 -25.22 29.16
CA MET A 21 16.20 -24.89 28.16
C MET A 21 15.55 -23.53 28.44
N ALA A 22 15.21 -23.26 29.70
CA ALA A 22 14.62 -21.99 30.09
C ALA A 22 15.57 -20.81 29.88
N ALA A 23 16.85 -20.97 30.22
CA ALA A 23 17.88 -19.97 29.98
C ALA A 23 18.05 -19.68 28.48
N PHE A 24 18.11 -20.74 27.66
CA PHE A 24 18.21 -20.60 26.21
C PHE A 24 16.99 -19.87 25.61
N LEU A 25 15.77 -20.21 26.05
CA LEU A 25 14.55 -19.51 25.62
C LEU A 25 14.55 -18.04 26.03
N LEU A 26 15.02 -17.74 27.25
CA LEU A 26 15.16 -16.37 27.73
C LEU A 26 16.20 -15.59 26.89
N ASP A 27 17.36 -16.18 26.61
CA ASP A 27 18.39 -15.57 25.78
C ASP A 27 17.88 -15.29 24.36
N MET A 28 17.12 -16.22 23.78
CA MET A 28 16.48 -16.03 22.48
C MET A 28 15.42 -14.91 22.51
N ALA A 29 14.62 -14.83 23.57
CA ALA A 29 13.66 -13.74 23.74
C ALA A 29 14.36 -12.38 23.86
N LEU A 30 15.42 -12.29 24.66
CA LEU A 30 16.23 -11.08 24.82
C LEU A 30 16.91 -10.69 23.50
N ALA A 31 17.51 -11.64 22.79
CA ALA A 31 18.11 -11.41 21.48
C ALA A 31 17.07 -10.93 20.46
N GLY A 32 15.87 -11.51 20.45
CA GLY A 32 14.76 -11.09 19.60
C GLY A 32 14.29 -9.66 19.91
N LEU A 33 14.15 -9.31 21.19
CA LEU A 33 13.80 -7.94 21.62
C LEU A 33 14.87 -6.92 21.23
N LEU A 34 16.14 -7.27 21.41
CA LEU A 34 17.27 -6.43 20.98
C LEU A 34 17.30 -6.25 19.46
N LEU A 35 17.07 -7.32 18.70
CA LEU A 35 16.98 -7.26 17.24
C LEU A 35 15.81 -6.37 16.81
N PHE A 36 14.62 -6.55 17.40
CA PHE A 36 13.46 -5.71 17.12
C PHE A 36 13.74 -4.24 17.41
N ALA A 37 14.29 -3.93 18.59
CA ALA A 37 14.63 -2.56 18.97
C ALA A 37 15.69 -1.95 18.04
N LEU A 38 16.65 -2.74 17.57
CA LEU A 38 17.64 -2.31 16.60
C LEU A 38 17.00 -2.02 15.23
N VAL A 39 16.13 -2.91 14.74
CA VAL A 39 15.40 -2.75 13.48
C VAL A 39 14.50 -1.52 13.54
N ASP A 40 13.72 -1.36 14.62
CA ASP A 40 12.84 -0.21 14.82
C ASP A 40 13.60 1.13 14.85
N ARG A 41 14.82 1.11 15.42
CA ARG A 41 15.67 2.30 15.52
C ARG A 41 16.41 2.64 14.22
N LEU A 42 16.77 1.64 13.41
CA LEU A 42 17.67 1.84 12.27
C LEU A 42 16.98 1.75 10.91
N ALA A 43 15.94 0.95 10.77
CA ALA A 43 15.29 0.75 9.49
C ALA A 43 14.44 1.98 9.12
N PRO A 44 14.37 2.35 7.82
CA PRO A 44 13.50 3.42 7.38
C PRO A 44 12.02 3.11 7.71
N PRO A 45 11.23 4.08 8.22
CA PRO A 45 9.85 3.81 8.63
C PRO A 45 8.96 3.24 7.52
N GLN A 46 9.20 3.57 6.24
CA GLN A 46 8.46 3.03 5.09
C GLN A 46 8.63 1.51 4.89
N ASP A 47 9.67 0.92 5.46
CA ASP A 47 9.98 -0.51 5.37
C ASP A 47 9.40 -1.31 6.54
N LEU A 48 8.96 -0.66 7.62
CA LEU A 48 8.50 -1.29 8.86
C LEU A 48 6.96 -1.42 8.91
N PRO A 49 6.37 -2.63 8.90
CA PRO A 49 4.91 -2.80 8.79
C PRO A 49 4.10 -2.28 9.98
N TRP A 50 4.71 -2.17 11.18
CA TRP A 50 4.05 -1.64 12.39
C TRP A 50 4.06 -0.11 12.49
N MET A 51 4.89 0.58 11.70
CA MET A 51 4.95 2.04 11.72
C MET A 51 3.79 2.64 10.91
N PRO A 52 3.20 3.76 11.35
CA PRO A 52 2.08 4.38 10.65
C PRO A 52 2.46 4.76 9.22
N PHE A 53 1.48 4.72 8.32
CA PHE A 53 1.66 5.18 6.96
C PHE A 53 1.83 6.71 6.90
N SER A 54 2.71 7.18 6.01
CA SER A 54 2.89 8.60 5.72
C SER A 54 3.19 8.81 4.23
N LEU A 55 2.51 9.77 3.61
CA LEU A 55 2.68 10.12 2.20
C LEU A 55 3.97 10.89 1.91
N ASN A 56 4.66 11.38 2.95
CA ASN A 56 5.94 12.08 2.81
C ASN A 56 7.15 11.13 2.81
N GLN A 57 6.89 9.82 2.90
CA GLN A 57 7.94 8.80 2.85
C GLN A 57 8.06 8.24 1.42
N PRO A 58 9.27 7.85 0.98
CA PRO A 58 9.43 7.17 -0.29
C PRO A 58 8.77 5.78 -0.25
N LEU A 59 8.54 5.20 -1.42
CA LEU A 59 8.07 3.82 -1.53
C LEU A 59 9.12 2.86 -0.92
N GLY A 60 8.69 2.09 0.07
CA GLY A 60 9.47 1.08 0.78
C GLY A 60 8.80 -0.29 0.84
N LEU A 61 9.47 -1.26 1.45
CA LEU A 61 9.09 -2.68 1.51
C LEU A 61 7.70 -2.91 2.13
N ALA A 62 7.31 -2.10 3.11
CA ALA A 62 6.01 -2.23 3.77
C ALA A 62 4.93 -1.31 3.20
N THR A 63 5.25 -0.45 2.22
CA THR A 63 4.34 0.61 1.75
C THR A 63 3.03 0.05 1.20
N ALA A 64 3.08 -0.98 0.36
CA ALA A 64 1.89 -1.60 -0.20
C ALA A 64 0.99 -2.24 0.89
N GLY A 65 1.60 -2.91 1.87
CA GLY A 65 0.88 -3.51 2.99
C GLY A 65 0.19 -2.46 3.85
N LYS A 66 0.90 -1.37 4.18
CA LYS A 66 0.35 -0.24 4.94
C LYS A 66 -0.80 0.44 4.21
N LEU A 67 -0.65 0.70 2.91
CA LEU A 67 -1.71 1.26 2.06
C LEU A 67 -2.96 0.37 2.06
N SER A 68 -2.79 -0.95 1.95
CA SER A 68 -3.90 -1.90 2.02
C SER A 68 -4.58 -1.89 3.39
N GLN A 69 -3.80 -1.83 4.47
CA GLN A 69 -4.32 -1.78 5.84
C GLN A 69 -5.14 -0.51 6.09
N ILE A 70 -4.60 0.67 5.76
CA ILE A 70 -5.33 1.93 5.97
C ILE A 70 -6.54 2.02 5.03
N ALA A 71 -6.49 1.45 3.82
CA ALA A 71 -7.64 1.43 2.91
C ALA A 71 -8.85 0.69 3.50
N ALA A 72 -8.59 -0.27 4.41
CA ALA A 72 -9.63 -1.03 5.11
C ALA A 72 -10.17 -0.31 6.37
N ASP A 73 -9.50 0.73 6.86
CA ASP A 73 -9.91 1.55 8.00
C ASP A 73 -10.29 2.98 7.54
N PRO A 74 -11.58 3.32 7.45
CA PRO A 74 -12.02 4.63 6.98
C PRO A 74 -11.48 5.81 7.80
N VAL A 75 -11.25 5.64 9.11
CA VAL A 75 -10.73 6.70 9.98
C VAL A 75 -9.24 6.90 9.72
N ALA A 76 -8.46 5.83 9.72
CA ALA A 76 -7.03 5.89 9.42
C ALA A 76 -6.75 6.38 7.99
N CYS A 77 -7.56 5.93 7.02
CA CYS A 77 -7.46 6.40 5.64
C CYS A 77 -7.66 7.91 5.54
N ARG A 78 -8.75 8.44 6.13
CA ARG A 78 -9.02 9.89 6.11
C ARG A 78 -7.96 10.70 6.85
N ALA A 79 -7.41 10.17 7.94
CA ALA A 79 -6.32 10.81 8.66
C ALA A 79 -5.03 10.93 7.82
N ALA A 80 -4.81 10.03 6.86
CA ALA A 80 -3.71 10.11 5.91
C ALA A 80 -3.92 11.20 4.84
N ILE A 81 -5.16 11.67 4.64
CA ILE A 81 -5.49 12.71 3.65
C ILE A 81 -5.22 14.10 4.23
N ARG A 82 -3.98 14.56 4.07
CA ARG A 82 -3.65 15.99 3.93
C ARG A 82 -2.89 16.22 2.63
N VAL A 83 -3.41 15.66 1.54
CA VAL A 83 -2.77 15.68 0.23
C VAL A 83 -3.76 16.17 -0.82
N ASP A 84 -3.41 17.28 -1.46
CA ASP A 84 -4.02 17.73 -2.70
C ASP A 84 -3.52 16.80 -3.83
N HIS A 85 -4.23 15.69 -4.05
CA HIS A 85 -3.82 14.69 -5.04
C HIS A 85 -4.36 15.01 -6.44
N PHE A 86 -3.63 14.59 -7.47
CA PHE A 86 -4.05 14.73 -8.87
C PHE A 86 -4.75 13.49 -9.45
N GLY A 87 -5.49 12.73 -8.63
CA GLY A 87 -6.30 11.59 -9.08
C GLY A 87 -5.67 10.23 -8.82
N THR A 88 -4.67 10.11 -7.94
CA THR A 88 -4.01 8.82 -7.64
C THR A 88 -4.51 8.17 -6.35
N TYR A 89 -4.71 8.94 -5.27
CA TYR A 89 -5.03 8.39 -3.96
C TYR A 89 -6.28 8.98 -3.31
N ALA A 90 -7.42 8.29 -3.31
CA ALA A 90 -8.66 8.80 -2.73
C ALA A 90 -9.30 7.78 -1.78
N CYS A 91 -9.50 8.15 -0.52
CA CYS A 91 -10.17 7.30 0.47
C CYS A 91 -11.68 7.23 0.24
N ARG A 92 -12.10 6.33 -0.65
CA ARG A 92 -13.49 6.03 -0.94
C ARG A 92 -13.69 4.55 -1.23
N THR A 93 -14.91 4.07 -1.07
CA THR A 93 -15.34 2.75 -1.53
C THR A 93 -15.59 2.75 -3.03
N LEU A 94 -15.76 1.56 -3.62
CA LEU A 94 -16.27 1.45 -5.00
C LEU A 94 -17.60 2.20 -5.11
N TYR A 95 -17.72 3.02 -6.16
CA TYR A 95 -18.87 3.90 -6.41
C TYR A 95 -19.25 4.86 -5.26
N GLY A 96 -18.42 4.98 -4.21
CA GLY A 96 -18.72 5.80 -3.04
C GLY A 96 -19.88 5.30 -2.17
N ARG A 97 -20.31 4.04 -2.30
CA ARG A 97 -21.45 3.48 -1.55
C ARG A 97 -21.02 2.87 -0.21
N PRO A 98 -21.82 3.01 0.87
CA PRO A 98 -21.57 2.31 2.13
C PRO A 98 -21.58 0.79 1.94
N GLY A 99 -20.69 0.06 2.63
CA GLY A 99 -20.62 -1.41 2.59
C GLY A 99 -19.87 -2.01 1.39
N GLU A 100 -19.54 -1.20 0.38
CA GLU A 100 -18.70 -1.63 -0.74
C GLU A 100 -17.23 -1.77 -0.33
N ARG A 101 -16.48 -2.60 -1.07
CA ARG A 101 -15.04 -2.75 -0.86
C ARG A 101 -14.28 -1.42 -1.14
N PRO A 102 -13.09 -1.20 -0.56
CA PRO A 102 -12.29 -0.02 -0.86
C PRO A 102 -11.94 0.07 -2.36
N SER A 103 -11.98 1.29 -2.91
CA SER A 103 -11.56 1.57 -4.29
C SER A 103 -10.06 1.29 -4.50
N GLN A 104 -9.62 1.13 -5.74
CA GLN A 104 -8.19 1.06 -6.06
C GLN A 104 -7.45 2.37 -5.75
N HIS A 105 -8.12 3.53 -5.86
CA HIS A 105 -7.55 4.79 -5.38
C HIS A 105 -7.30 4.79 -3.87
N ALA A 106 -8.12 4.09 -3.08
CA ALA A 106 -7.89 3.99 -1.63
C ALA A 106 -6.60 3.21 -1.31
N ARG A 107 -6.07 2.45 -2.28
CA ARG A 107 -4.81 1.70 -2.18
C ARG A 107 -3.66 2.35 -2.95
N ALA A 108 -3.85 3.56 -3.50
CA ALA A 108 -2.93 4.20 -4.45
C ALA A 108 -2.58 3.31 -5.66
N ASN A 109 -3.48 2.39 -6.03
CA ASN A 109 -3.30 1.44 -7.12
C ASN A 109 -4.08 1.85 -8.38
N ALA A 110 -4.49 3.12 -8.44
CA ALA A 110 -5.23 3.70 -9.56
C ALA A 110 -4.75 5.10 -9.89
N LEU A 111 -4.97 5.53 -11.14
CA LEU A 111 -4.67 6.85 -11.67
C LEU A 111 -5.83 7.31 -12.56
N ASP A 112 -6.33 8.51 -12.30
CA ASP A 112 -7.29 9.19 -13.16
C ASP A 112 -6.58 10.25 -14.02
N VAL A 113 -6.75 10.19 -15.34
CA VAL A 113 -6.17 11.15 -16.30
C VAL A 113 -7.28 11.95 -16.97
N ALA A 114 -7.35 13.24 -16.68
CA ALA A 114 -8.37 14.14 -17.24
C ALA A 114 -8.02 14.72 -18.62
N GLY A 115 -6.75 14.63 -19.05
CA GLY A 115 -6.30 15.21 -20.32
C GLY A 115 -4.79 15.15 -20.52
N PHE A 116 -4.34 15.68 -21.66
CA PHE A 116 -2.95 15.71 -22.09
C PHE A 116 -2.57 17.12 -22.55
N GLN A 117 -1.32 17.51 -22.30
CA GLN A 117 -0.72 18.67 -22.93
C GLN A 117 0.32 18.21 -23.95
N LEU A 118 0.18 18.67 -25.19
CA LEU A 118 1.05 18.32 -26.29
C LEU A 118 2.27 19.25 -26.34
N SER A 119 3.33 18.82 -27.03
CA SER A 119 4.58 19.59 -27.17
C SER A 119 4.39 20.93 -27.91
N ASP A 120 3.36 21.04 -28.74
CA ASP A 120 2.95 22.28 -29.42
C ASP A 120 2.12 23.22 -28.53
N GLY A 121 1.92 22.86 -27.25
CA GLY A 121 1.18 23.64 -26.27
C GLY A 121 -0.33 23.38 -26.25
N ARG A 122 -0.88 22.64 -27.22
CA ARG A 122 -2.31 22.27 -27.22
C ARG A 122 -2.66 21.43 -26.00
N LYS A 123 -3.87 21.63 -25.48
CA LYS A 123 -4.44 20.85 -24.39
C LYS A 123 -5.61 20.04 -24.93
N LEU A 124 -5.56 18.74 -24.71
CA LEU A 124 -6.64 17.81 -25.02
C LEU A 124 -7.26 17.38 -23.69
N SER A 125 -8.57 17.46 -23.59
CA SER A 125 -9.34 17.07 -22.42
C SER A 125 -10.17 15.83 -22.73
N ILE A 126 -10.30 14.92 -21.77
CA ILE A 126 -11.16 13.75 -21.95
C ILE A 126 -12.62 14.19 -22.07
N ILE A 127 -13.07 15.12 -21.23
CA ILE A 127 -14.45 15.62 -21.24
C ILE A 127 -14.83 16.33 -22.56
N GLY A 128 -13.89 17.05 -23.19
CA GLY A 128 -14.16 17.82 -24.40
C GLY A 128 -13.93 17.04 -25.69
N ASP A 129 -12.85 16.26 -25.76
CA ASP A 129 -12.29 15.84 -27.04
C ASP A 129 -12.39 14.32 -27.27
N PHE A 130 -12.68 13.51 -26.24
CA PHE A 130 -12.61 12.04 -26.34
C PHE A 130 -13.56 11.44 -27.39
N ARG A 131 -14.72 12.07 -27.62
CA ARG A 131 -15.73 11.62 -28.59
C ARG A 131 -15.58 12.26 -29.97
N ASP A 132 -14.59 13.13 -30.16
CA ASP A 132 -14.32 13.76 -31.45
C ASP A 132 -13.91 12.70 -32.50
N PRO A 133 -14.54 12.64 -33.69
CA PRO A 133 -14.09 11.76 -34.78
C PRO A 133 -12.73 12.18 -35.38
N GLY A 134 -12.30 13.42 -35.14
CA GLY A 134 -11.07 14.05 -35.59
C GLY A 134 -9.79 13.50 -34.96
N PRO A 135 -8.63 14.07 -35.34
CA PRO A 135 -7.31 13.63 -34.87
C PRO A 135 -7.16 13.58 -33.36
N GLU A 136 -7.70 14.56 -32.64
CA GLU A 136 -7.61 14.72 -31.19
C GLU A 136 -8.31 13.58 -30.46
N GLY A 137 -9.58 13.30 -30.80
CA GLY A 137 -10.31 12.18 -30.22
C GLY A 137 -9.71 10.83 -30.60
N ARG A 138 -9.15 10.68 -31.81
CA ARG A 138 -8.41 9.47 -32.21
C ARG A 138 -7.16 9.27 -31.33
N PHE A 139 -6.42 10.34 -31.05
CA PHE A 139 -5.27 10.30 -30.14
C PHE A 139 -5.69 9.83 -28.73
N LEU A 140 -6.75 10.41 -28.17
CA LEU A 140 -7.22 10.04 -26.83
C LEU A 140 -7.68 8.57 -26.74
N ARG A 141 -8.40 8.08 -27.75
CA ARG A 141 -8.81 6.67 -27.83
C ARG A 141 -7.60 5.74 -27.98
N ALA A 142 -6.59 6.15 -28.76
CA ALA A 142 -5.33 5.41 -28.89
C ALA A 142 -4.52 5.40 -27.58
N ALA A 143 -4.52 6.50 -26.82
CA ALA A 143 -3.90 6.55 -25.49
C ALA A 143 -4.58 5.57 -24.53
N ARG A 144 -5.92 5.52 -24.53
CA ARG A 144 -6.69 4.50 -23.79
C ARG A 144 -6.34 3.08 -24.25
N ASP A 145 -6.28 2.81 -25.56
CA ASP A 145 -5.91 1.48 -26.08
C ASP A 145 -4.49 1.06 -25.69
N GLY A 146 -3.55 2.01 -25.69
CA GLY A 146 -2.20 1.80 -25.18
C GLY A 146 -2.20 1.46 -23.69
N ALA A 147 -2.98 2.19 -22.90
CA ALA A 147 -3.10 1.94 -21.47
C ALA A 147 -3.69 0.55 -21.16
N CYS A 148 -4.63 0.05 -21.97
CA CYS A 148 -5.19 -1.31 -21.81
C CYS A 148 -4.14 -2.43 -21.95
N LYS A 149 -2.95 -2.14 -22.45
CA LYS A 149 -1.83 -3.10 -22.53
C LYS A 149 -0.97 -3.11 -21.26
N LEU A 150 -1.09 -2.08 -20.43
CA LEU A 150 -0.25 -1.86 -19.25
C LEU A 150 -1.04 -2.05 -17.94
N PHE A 151 -2.30 -1.63 -17.95
CA PHE A 151 -3.19 -1.66 -16.79
C PHE A 151 -4.22 -2.78 -16.93
N SER A 152 -4.63 -3.35 -15.80
CA SER A 152 -5.65 -4.40 -15.79
C SER A 152 -7.03 -3.82 -16.09
N VAL A 153 -7.36 -2.67 -15.50
CA VAL A 153 -8.62 -1.96 -15.76
C VAL A 153 -8.33 -0.59 -16.35
N VAL A 154 -9.02 -0.29 -17.45
CA VAL A 154 -9.05 1.01 -18.11
C VAL A 154 -10.49 1.38 -18.42
N LEU A 155 -11.02 2.40 -17.77
CA LEU A 155 -12.38 2.90 -17.97
C LEU A 155 -12.34 4.31 -18.56
N SER A 156 -13.12 4.51 -19.61
CA SER A 156 -13.18 5.77 -20.35
C SER A 156 -14.63 6.31 -20.44
N PRO A 157 -14.85 7.46 -21.11
CA PRO A 157 -16.21 7.96 -21.37
C PRO A 157 -17.12 7.02 -22.17
N ALA A 158 -16.57 5.94 -22.74
CA ALA A 158 -17.33 4.89 -23.40
C ALA A 158 -17.90 3.85 -22.42
N TYR A 159 -17.39 3.78 -21.18
CA TYR A 159 -17.84 2.81 -20.19
C TYR A 159 -19.16 3.23 -19.51
N ASN A 160 -19.17 4.40 -18.86
CA ASN A 160 -20.36 4.95 -18.21
C ASN A 160 -20.19 6.46 -17.90
N ALA A 161 -21.25 7.07 -17.36
CA ALA A 161 -21.28 8.49 -17.01
C ALA A 161 -20.27 8.91 -15.91
N ALA A 162 -19.88 7.98 -15.03
CA ALA A 162 -18.92 8.29 -13.96
C ALA A 162 -17.50 8.50 -14.48
N HIS A 163 -17.20 8.07 -15.71
CA HIS A 163 -15.89 8.22 -16.37
C HIS A 163 -15.99 9.16 -17.57
N ALA A 164 -16.98 10.06 -17.60
CA ALA A 164 -17.21 10.94 -18.74
C ALA A 164 -16.09 11.98 -18.95
N ASP A 165 -15.31 12.28 -17.91
CA ASP A 165 -14.34 13.36 -17.87
C ASP A 165 -12.90 12.91 -17.64
N HIS A 166 -12.63 11.60 -17.52
CA HIS A 166 -11.29 11.07 -17.30
C HIS A 166 -11.12 9.62 -17.83
N LEU A 167 -9.87 9.20 -17.95
CA LEU A 167 -9.50 7.78 -18.04
C LEU A 167 -9.11 7.27 -16.66
N HIS A 168 -9.80 6.24 -16.17
CA HIS A 168 -9.44 5.53 -14.94
C HIS A 168 -8.54 4.34 -15.26
N LEU A 169 -7.38 4.23 -14.61
CA LEU A 169 -6.35 3.23 -14.87
C LEU A 169 -5.98 2.53 -13.57
N ASP A 170 -6.13 1.21 -13.47
CA ASP A 170 -5.79 0.47 -12.24
C ASP A 170 -5.25 -0.96 -12.49
N HIS A 171 -4.62 -1.53 -11.45
CA HIS A 171 -4.12 -2.92 -11.45
C HIS A 171 -5.01 -3.86 -10.62
N SER A 172 -6.32 -3.82 -10.84
CA SER A 172 -7.27 -4.76 -10.25
C SER A 172 -7.05 -6.18 -10.79
N PRO A 173 -7.41 -7.22 -10.02
CA PRO A 173 -7.23 -8.61 -10.44
C PRO A 173 -8.14 -9.04 -11.61
N TYR A 174 -9.11 -8.22 -12.01
CA TYR A 174 -10.04 -8.52 -13.10
C TYR A 174 -9.81 -7.57 -14.27
N PRO A 175 -9.51 -8.07 -15.48
CA PRO A 175 -9.26 -7.20 -16.61
C PRO A 175 -10.55 -6.58 -17.15
N LEU A 176 -10.53 -5.29 -17.47
CA LEU A 176 -11.63 -4.58 -18.12
C LEU A 176 -11.11 -3.38 -18.90
N CYS A 177 -11.29 -3.37 -20.22
CA CYS A 177 -10.92 -2.25 -21.08
C CYS A 177 -12.17 -1.73 -21.82
N ARG A 178 -12.61 -0.52 -21.51
CA ARG A 178 -13.81 0.10 -22.09
C ARG A 178 -13.60 1.57 -22.41
#